data_AF-A0A1U7Y7I1-F1
#
_entry.id   AF-A0A1U7Y7I1-F1
#
_cell.length_a   1.000
_cell.length_b   1.000
_cell.length_c   1.000
_cell.angle_alpha   90.00
_cell.angle_beta   90.00
_cell.angle_gamma   90.00
#
_symmetry.space_group_name_H-M   'P 1'
#
loop_
_entity.id
_entity.type
_entity.pdbx_description
1 polymer ?
#
loop_
_entity_poly.entity_id
_entity_poly.type
_entity_poly.pdbx_seq_one_letter_code
_entity_poly.pdbx_strand_id
1 'polypeptide(L)'
;MGLHKKPCCILSLFLVILAILKLIPLTESASENTNLVYKGCAKQALSDPSGVYSQALSTLFGSLVSQSSKSNFYKTTTGSSQTTITGLFQCRGDLSNVECYNCVSGLPILIDKLCGTPVAARIQLLGCYMLYEVSGFPQISGMEMLYKTCSGKNAQGSGFEEKRDTAFSSLENGMASATNGFYTTSYESVYVVGQCEGDVGSSDCVECVKSAVQKTQVECGSSVSGQIFLHKCFVSFSYYPNGAPKKSSSSSYWSPSPSSGTGQNTGKTVAIILGGAAGVGFLVICLLFARNLTKKHDDY
;
A
#
# COMPACT_ATOMS: atom_id res chain seq x y z
N MET A 1 -55.69 23.36 -31.28
CA MET A 1 -54.30 23.85 -31.37
C MET A 1 -53.43 22.97 -30.48
N GLY A 2 -52.76 21.98 -31.05
CA GLY A 2 -51.97 21.00 -30.30
C GLY A 2 -50.63 21.59 -29.86
N LEU A 3 -50.37 21.60 -28.55
CA LEU A 3 -49.11 22.08 -27.98
C LEU A 3 -48.18 20.88 -27.73
N HIS A 4 -47.24 20.67 -28.65
CA HIS A 4 -46.14 19.71 -28.54
C HIS A 4 -45.33 19.95 -27.24
N LYS A 5 -45.39 19.02 -26.29
CA LYS A 5 -44.46 18.99 -25.14
C LYS A 5 -43.08 18.55 -25.65
N LYS A 6 -42.14 19.50 -25.69
CA LYS A 6 -40.79 19.37 -26.27
C LYS A 6 -39.94 18.31 -25.54
N PRO A 7 -39.31 17.34 -26.26
CA PRO A 7 -38.32 16.40 -25.72
C PRO A 7 -36.98 17.05 -25.31
N CYS A 8 -36.81 18.35 -25.60
CA CYS A 8 -35.58 19.11 -25.39
C CYS A 8 -35.17 19.25 -23.91
N CYS A 9 -36.14 19.33 -22.98
CA CYS A 9 -35.84 19.50 -21.55
C CYS A 9 -35.18 18.26 -20.91
N ILE A 10 -35.54 17.05 -21.36
CA ILE A 10 -35.00 15.81 -20.80
C ILE A 10 -33.55 15.61 -21.28
N LEU A 11 -33.29 15.91 -22.55
CA LEU A 11 -31.94 15.85 -23.13
C LEU A 11 -31.00 16.88 -22.47
N SER A 12 -31.50 18.10 -22.23
CA SER A 12 -30.75 19.13 -21.54
C SER A 12 -30.40 18.73 -20.10
N LEU A 13 -31.33 18.12 -19.36
CA LEU A 13 -31.07 17.62 -18.01
C LEU A 13 -30.05 16.47 -18.00
N PHE A 14 -30.12 15.56 -18.97
CA PHE A 14 -29.16 14.46 -19.14
C PHE A 14 -27.74 14.98 -19.42
N LEU A 15 -27.61 15.99 -20.26
CA LEU A 15 -26.32 16.62 -20.57
C LEU A 15 -25.73 17.35 -19.37
N VAL A 16 -26.58 17.98 -18.55
CA VAL A 16 -26.15 18.62 -17.29
C VAL A 16 -25.69 17.57 -16.27
N ILE A 17 -26.38 16.43 -16.15
CA ILE A 17 -25.95 15.33 -15.26
C ILE A 17 -24.61 14.74 -15.72
N LEU A 18 -24.43 14.52 -17.04
CA LEU A 18 -23.16 14.06 -17.61
C LEU A 18 -22.03 15.07 -17.38
N ALA A 19 -22.30 16.37 -17.48
CA ALA A 19 -21.33 17.41 -17.18
C ALA A 19 -20.96 17.45 -15.69
N ILE A 20 -21.93 17.29 -14.79
CA ILE A 20 -21.71 17.22 -13.34
C ILE A 20 -20.90 15.96 -13.00
N LEU A 21 -21.17 14.82 -13.63
CA LEU A 21 -20.42 13.57 -13.42
C LEU A 21 -18.94 13.69 -13.86
N LYS A 22 -18.65 14.54 -14.86
CA LYS A 22 -17.27 14.88 -15.26
C LYS A 22 -16.58 15.90 -14.34
N LEU A 23 -17.35 16.65 -13.55
CA LEU A 23 -16.83 17.63 -12.60
C LEU A 23 -16.56 17.05 -11.21
N ILE A 24 -16.90 15.79 -10.95
CA ILE A 24 -16.48 15.10 -9.72
C ILE A 24 -15.02 14.70 -9.95
N PRO A 25 -14.02 15.35 -9.32
CA PRO A 25 -12.68 14.79 -9.32
C PRO A 25 -12.81 13.43 -8.62
N LEU A 26 -12.45 12.36 -9.33
CA LEU A 26 -12.24 11.08 -8.70
C LEU A 26 -11.02 11.27 -7.80
N THR A 27 -11.25 11.57 -6.53
CA THR A 27 -10.19 11.63 -5.53
C THR A 27 -9.69 10.21 -5.35
N GLU A 28 -8.75 9.76 -6.17
CA GLU A 28 -7.93 8.61 -5.87
C GLU A 28 -7.16 8.98 -4.60
N SER A 29 -7.65 8.53 -3.45
CA SER A 29 -6.82 8.51 -2.25
C SER A 29 -5.63 7.64 -2.60
N ALA A 30 -4.48 8.24 -2.88
CA ALA A 30 -3.25 7.49 -3.06
C ALA A 30 -3.11 6.57 -1.84
N SER A 31 -3.15 5.26 -2.09
CA SER A 31 -2.96 4.28 -1.03
C SER A 31 -1.61 4.57 -0.41
N GLU A 32 -1.54 4.80 0.91
CA GLU A 32 -0.26 5.09 1.58
C GLU A 32 0.80 4.01 1.31
N ASN A 33 0.36 2.80 0.95
CA ASN A 33 1.20 1.68 0.54
C ASN A 33 2.16 2.01 -0.62
N THR A 34 1.87 3.01 -1.45
CA THR A 34 2.73 3.40 -2.59
C THR A 34 3.75 4.49 -2.26
N ASN A 35 3.78 5.00 -1.03
CA ASN A 35 4.77 5.99 -0.63
C ASN A 35 6.18 5.40 -0.62
N LEU A 36 7.13 6.10 -1.23
CA LEU A 36 8.53 5.71 -1.29
C LEU A 36 9.16 5.74 0.10
N VAL A 37 9.84 4.64 0.47
CA VAL A 37 10.64 4.53 1.70
C VAL A 37 12.11 4.75 1.36
N TYR A 38 12.68 3.91 0.49
CA TYR A 38 14.06 4.05 0.04
C TYR A 38 14.28 3.39 -1.33
N LYS A 39 15.42 3.75 -1.95
CA LYS A 39 15.93 3.11 -3.16
C LYS A 39 17.35 2.60 -2.93
N GLY A 40 17.68 1.47 -3.55
CA GLY A 40 19.03 0.97 -3.72
C GLY A 40 19.29 0.70 -5.20
N CYS A 41 20.31 1.33 -5.77
CA CYS A 41 20.69 1.11 -7.17
C CYS A 41 22.17 0.71 -7.19
N ALA A 42 22.52 -0.33 -7.95
CA ALA A 42 23.92 -0.66 -8.19
C ALA A 42 24.61 0.50 -8.92
N LYS A 43 25.91 0.68 -8.66
CA LYS A 43 26.71 1.72 -9.33
C LYS A 43 27.03 1.35 -10.78
N GLN A 44 27.09 0.05 -11.07
CA GLN A 44 27.38 -0.48 -12.38
C GLN A 44 26.13 -0.40 -13.26
N ALA A 45 26.26 0.30 -14.39
CA ALA A 45 25.23 0.33 -15.42
C ALA A 45 25.18 -1.01 -16.16
N LEU A 46 23.99 -1.41 -16.58
CA LEU A 46 23.79 -2.58 -17.42
C LEU A 46 24.16 -2.24 -18.87
N SER A 47 25.20 -2.89 -19.40
CA SER A 47 25.59 -2.73 -20.81
C SER A 47 24.71 -3.63 -21.69
N ASP A 48 23.91 -3.03 -22.56
CA ASP A 48 22.93 -3.75 -23.38
C ASP A 48 22.93 -3.28 -24.86
N PRO A 49 24.05 -3.43 -25.59
CA PRO A 49 24.14 -2.98 -26.98
C PRO A 49 23.18 -3.72 -27.94
N SER A 50 22.75 -4.93 -27.59
CA SER A 50 21.84 -5.76 -28.39
C SER A 50 20.38 -5.71 -27.95
N GLY A 51 20.05 -5.04 -26.83
CA GLY A 51 18.69 -4.92 -26.30
C GLY A 51 18.17 -6.17 -25.58
N VAL A 52 19.00 -7.20 -25.41
CA VAL A 52 18.59 -8.50 -24.84
C VAL A 52 18.26 -8.36 -23.35
N TYR A 53 19.04 -7.56 -22.60
CA TYR A 53 18.77 -7.36 -21.18
C TYR A 53 17.50 -6.55 -20.95
N SER A 54 17.29 -5.50 -21.74
CA SER A 54 16.10 -4.65 -21.67
C SER A 54 14.83 -5.47 -21.92
N GLN A 55 14.87 -6.38 -22.90
CA GLN A 55 13.76 -7.29 -23.18
C GLN A 55 13.52 -8.31 -22.05
N ALA A 56 14.59 -8.88 -21.50
CA ALA A 56 14.52 -9.82 -20.38
C ALA A 56 13.97 -9.15 -19.11
N LEU A 57 14.39 -7.91 -18.82
CA LEU A 57 13.94 -7.11 -17.69
C LEU A 57 12.48 -6.68 -17.85
N SER A 58 12.07 -6.27 -19.04
CA SER A 58 10.66 -5.96 -19.35
C SER A 58 9.76 -7.19 -19.13
N THR A 59 10.22 -8.36 -19.57
CA THR A 59 9.51 -9.64 -19.37
C THR A 59 9.44 -10.01 -17.88
N LEU A 60 10.54 -9.80 -17.14
CA LEU A 60 10.61 -10.02 -15.70
C LEU A 60 9.57 -9.14 -14.98
N PHE A 61 9.58 -7.83 -15.22
CA PHE A 61 8.64 -6.89 -14.61
C PHE A 61 7.18 -7.21 -14.94
N GLY A 62 6.88 -7.54 -16.20
CA GLY A 62 5.53 -7.98 -16.58
C GLY A 62 5.07 -9.22 -15.82
N SER A 63 5.97 -10.20 -15.62
CA SER A 63 5.69 -11.42 -14.84
C SER A 63 5.44 -11.09 -13.36
N LEU A 64 6.32 -10.29 -12.75
CA LEU A 64 6.19 -9.87 -11.34
C LEU A 64 4.89 -9.12 -11.08
N VAL A 65 4.57 -8.12 -11.92
CA VAL A 65 3.31 -7.35 -11.81
C VAL A 65 2.09 -8.26 -11.98
N SER A 66 2.10 -9.15 -12.98
CA SER A 66 0.99 -10.11 -13.18
C SER A 66 0.76 -11.00 -11.95
N GLN A 67 1.84 -11.51 -11.36
CA GLN A 67 1.77 -12.44 -10.22
C GLN A 67 1.38 -11.77 -8.90
N SER A 68 1.59 -10.45 -8.76
CA SER A 68 1.14 -9.68 -7.59
C SER A 68 -0.38 -9.65 -7.40
N SER A 69 -1.15 -9.94 -8.45
CA SER A 69 -2.61 -10.13 -8.36
C SER A 69 -3.03 -11.47 -7.73
N LYS A 70 -2.08 -12.38 -7.47
CA LYS A 70 -2.33 -13.75 -7.00
C LYS A 70 -1.65 -14.09 -5.69
N SER A 71 -0.52 -13.45 -5.38
CA SER A 71 0.31 -13.72 -4.21
C SER A 71 0.99 -12.45 -3.71
N ASN A 72 1.31 -12.41 -2.41
CA ASN A 72 2.08 -11.31 -1.80
C ASN A 72 3.59 -11.49 -1.98
N PHE A 73 4.05 -12.61 -2.51
CA PHE A 73 5.45 -12.85 -2.87
C PHE A 73 5.53 -13.66 -4.15
N TYR A 74 6.47 -13.30 -5.02
CA TYR A 74 6.85 -14.10 -6.17
C TYR A 74 8.28 -13.77 -6.57
N LYS A 75 9.05 -14.81 -6.84
CA LYS A 75 10.43 -14.73 -7.33
C LYS A 75 10.54 -15.54 -8.60
N THR A 76 11.19 -14.97 -9.61
CA THR A 76 11.38 -15.63 -10.90
C THR A 76 12.66 -15.14 -11.56
N THR A 77 13.03 -15.81 -12.64
CA THR A 77 14.24 -15.55 -13.38
C THR A 77 13.91 -15.49 -14.88
N THR A 78 14.51 -14.54 -15.59
CA THR A 78 14.42 -14.41 -17.05
C THR A 78 15.82 -14.35 -17.67
N GLY A 79 15.89 -14.50 -19.00
CA GLY A 79 17.16 -14.50 -19.73
C GLY A 79 17.85 -15.87 -19.80
N SER A 80 19.07 -15.89 -20.33
CA SER A 80 19.85 -17.11 -20.55
C SER A 80 21.32 -16.95 -20.12
N SER A 81 21.87 -17.96 -19.43
CA SER A 81 23.27 -18.04 -18.98
C SER A 81 23.82 -16.74 -18.36
N GLN A 82 24.57 -15.93 -19.13
CA GLN A 82 25.20 -14.68 -18.68
C GLN A 82 24.23 -13.48 -18.66
N THR A 83 23.07 -13.61 -19.31
CA THR A 83 22.00 -12.60 -19.35
C THR A 83 20.89 -12.86 -18.34
N THR A 84 21.12 -13.80 -17.43
CA THR A 84 20.14 -14.19 -16.43
C THR A 84 19.87 -13.06 -15.45
N ILE A 85 18.59 -12.70 -15.28
CA ILE A 85 18.13 -11.70 -14.33
C ILE A 85 17.17 -12.39 -13.36
N THR A 86 17.49 -12.38 -12.08
CA THR A 86 16.56 -12.82 -11.03
C THR A 86 15.87 -11.60 -10.47
N GLY A 87 14.56 -11.69 -10.25
CA GLY A 87 13.82 -10.64 -9.59
C GLY A 87 12.66 -11.17 -8.78
N LEU A 88 12.20 -10.33 -7.87
CA LEU A 88 11.10 -10.63 -6.99
C LEU A 88 10.32 -9.37 -6.63
N PHE A 89 9.09 -9.58 -6.21
CA PHE A 89 8.37 -8.61 -5.40
C PHE A 89 7.99 -9.24 -4.06
N GLN A 90 7.80 -8.39 -3.07
CA GLN A 90 7.24 -8.74 -1.77
C GLN A 90 6.31 -7.62 -1.32
N CYS A 91 5.03 -7.93 -1.17
CA CYS A 91 4.04 -7.09 -0.53
C CYS A 91 4.02 -7.33 0.98
N ARG A 92 3.52 -6.36 1.74
CA ARG A 92 3.27 -6.50 3.16
C ARG A 92 2.21 -7.60 3.37
N GLY A 93 2.38 -8.42 4.40
CA GLY A 93 1.59 -9.66 4.55
C GLY A 93 0.11 -9.44 4.91
N ASP A 94 -0.27 -8.22 5.28
CA ASP A 94 -1.65 -7.80 5.56
C ASP A 94 -2.38 -7.23 4.34
N LEU A 95 -1.71 -7.04 3.20
CA LEU A 95 -2.34 -6.53 1.98
C LEU A 95 -3.13 -7.62 1.27
N SER A 96 -4.31 -7.25 0.77
CA SER A 96 -5.02 -8.05 -0.23
C SER A 96 -4.26 -8.11 -1.55
N ASN A 97 -4.56 -9.08 -2.40
CA ASN A 97 -3.95 -9.16 -3.73
C ASN A 97 -4.21 -7.92 -4.60
N VAL A 98 -5.34 -7.22 -4.40
CA VAL A 98 -5.64 -5.97 -5.11
C VAL A 98 -4.72 -4.85 -4.65
N GLU A 99 -4.55 -4.70 -3.33
CA GLU A 99 -3.62 -3.70 -2.77
C GLU A 99 -2.16 -4.02 -3.11
N CYS A 100 -1.80 -5.30 -3.12
CA CYS A 100 -0.48 -5.76 -3.54
C CYS A 100 -0.22 -5.42 -5.01
N TYR A 101 -1.16 -5.72 -5.90
CA TYR A 101 -1.07 -5.34 -7.32
C TYR A 101 -0.94 -3.83 -7.52
N ASN A 102 -1.78 -3.04 -6.83
CA ASN A 102 -1.71 -1.58 -6.91
C ASN A 102 -0.37 -1.04 -6.41
N CYS A 103 0.21 -1.66 -5.39
CA CYS A 103 1.54 -1.30 -4.89
C CYS A 103 2.65 -1.67 -5.89
N VAL A 104 2.61 -2.87 -6.45
CA VAL A 104 3.68 -3.42 -7.30
C VAL A 104 3.67 -2.82 -8.71
N SER A 105 2.50 -2.50 -9.25
CA SER A 105 2.33 -2.03 -10.64
C SER A 105 3.11 -0.74 -10.98
N GLY A 106 3.35 0.13 -9.99
CA GLY A 106 4.13 1.37 -10.16
C GLY A 106 5.65 1.18 -10.05
N LEU A 107 6.13 0.05 -9.53
CA LEU A 107 7.55 -0.16 -9.23
C LEU A 107 8.46 -0.16 -10.48
N PRO A 108 8.10 -0.78 -11.63
CA PRO A 108 8.94 -0.73 -12.83
C PRO A 108 9.23 0.70 -13.30
N ILE A 109 8.23 1.58 -13.26
CA ILE A 109 8.36 2.99 -13.65
C ILE A 109 9.24 3.73 -12.64
N LEU A 110 9.08 3.46 -11.34
CA LEU A 110 9.92 4.05 -10.30
C LEU A 110 11.37 3.59 -10.38
N ILE A 111 11.62 2.33 -10.69
CA ILE A 111 12.96 1.79 -10.92
C ILE A 111 13.64 2.56 -12.06
N ASP A 112 12.99 2.65 -13.21
CA ASP A 112 13.53 3.38 -14.38
C ASP A 112 13.83 4.85 -14.03
N LYS A 113 12.87 5.55 -13.42
CA LYS A 113 13.00 6.97 -13.07
C LYS A 113 14.09 7.24 -12.02
N LEU A 114 14.24 6.36 -11.02
CA LEU A 114 15.09 6.62 -9.85
C LEU A 114 16.47 5.96 -9.91
N CYS A 115 16.62 4.91 -10.72
CA CYS A 115 17.85 4.16 -10.88
C CYS A 115 18.38 4.13 -12.33
N GLY A 116 17.57 4.44 -13.34
CA GLY A 116 17.90 4.12 -14.73
C GLY A 116 17.91 2.62 -14.95
N THR A 117 18.99 2.09 -15.54
CA THR A 117 19.15 0.66 -15.84
C THR A 117 20.43 0.08 -15.22
N PRO A 118 20.55 0.00 -13.88
CA PRO A 118 21.69 -0.61 -13.23
C PRO A 118 21.65 -2.14 -13.33
N VAL A 119 22.75 -2.81 -12.99
CA VAL A 119 22.82 -4.29 -12.91
C VAL A 119 22.00 -4.87 -11.75
N ALA A 120 21.61 -4.05 -10.78
CA ALA A 120 20.67 -4.42 -9.72
C ALA A 120 19.96 -3.18 -9.19
N ALA A 121 18.67 -3.31 -8.85
CA ALA A 121 17.92 -2.24 -8.21
C ALA A 121 16.86 -2.79 -7.24
N ARG A 122 16.65 -2.04 -6.16
CA ARG A 122 15.58 -2.23 -5.19
C ARG A 122 14.84 -0.93 -4.98
N ILE A 123 13.52 -0.94 -5.11
CA ILE A 123 12.65 0.16 -4.69
C ILE A 123 11.71 -0.36 -3.61
N GLN A 124 11.76 0.26 -2.43
CA GLN A 124 10.92 -0.04 -1.29
C GLN A 124 9.84 1.04 -1.14
N LEU A 125 8.58 0.63 -1.18
CA LEU A 125 7.41 1.41 -0.79
C LEU A 125 6.90 0.92 0.57
N LEU A 126 5.95 1.64 1.18
CA LEU A 126 5.36 1.26 2.48
C LEU A 126 4.62 -0.08 2.44
N GLY A 127 4.04 -0.44 1.29
CA GLY A 127 3.25 -1.66 1.13
C GLY A 127 3.98 -2.79 0.41
N CYS A 128 5.06 -2.53 -0.31
CA CYS A 128 5.73 -3.54 -1.12
C CYS A 128 7.12 -3.08 -1.55
N TYR A 129 7.93 -4.02 -2.05
CA TYR A 129 9.14 -3.70 -2.80
C TYR A 129 9.33 -4.62 -3.99
N MET A 130 10.16 -4.18 -4.92
CA MET A 130 10.66 -4.99 -6.04
C MET A 130 12.18 -4.89 -6.04
N LEU A 131 12.81 -6.05 -6.24
CA LEU A 131 14.25 -6.22 -6.35
C LEU A 131 14.53 -7.01 -7.64
N TYR A 132 15.51 -6.56 -8.43
CA TYR A 132 16.12 -7.40 -9.45
C TYR A 132 17.64 -7.33 -9.39
N GLU A 133 18.28 -8.41 -9.78
CA GLU A 133 19.72 -8.61 -9.77
C GLU A 133 20.11 -9.39 -11.03
N VAL A 134 21.05 -8.84 -11.79
CA VAL A 134 21.68 -9.55 -12.91
C VAL A 134 22.69 -10.55 -12.35
N SER A 135 22.80 -11.71 -13.02
CA SER A 135 23.75 -12.76 -12.68
C SER A 135 25.17 -12.22 -12.48
N GLY A 136 25.82 -12.65 -11.40
CA GLY A 136 27.14 -12.16 -10.99
C GLY A 136 27.13 -10.92 -10.09
N PHE A 137 25.96 -10.35 -9.76
CA PHE A 137 25.87 -9.31 -8.73
C PHE A 137 26.33 -9.86 -7.36
N PRO A 138 27.14 -9.10 -6.58
CA PRO A 138 27.64 -9.56 -5.29
C PRO A 138 26.53 -9.92 -4.32
N GLN A 139 26.69 -11.04 -3.60
CA GLN A 139 25.75 -11.46 -2.58
C GLN A 139 25.80 -10.48 -1.39
N ILE A 140 24.63 -9.98 -0.99
CA ILE A 140 24.43 -9.13 0.17
C ILE A 140 23.95 -10.02 1.33
N SER A 141 24.53 -9.85 2.52
CA SER A 141 24.07 -10.60 3.68
C SER A 141 22.60 -10.31 3.97
N GLY A 142 21.80 -11.33 4.25
CA GLY A 142 20.38 -11.17 4.58
C GLY A 142 20.13 -10.27 5.78
N MET A 143 21.11 -10.16 6.68
CA MET A 143 21.07 -9.36 7.90
C MET A 143 21.69 -7.95 7.73
N GLU A 144 22.18 -7.62 6.53
CA GLU A 144 22.73 -6.30 6.27
C GLU A 144 21.61 -5.25 6.37
N MET A 145 21.87 -4.19 7.14
CA MET A 145 20.92 -3.09 7.27
C MET A 145 20.96 -2.22 6.03
N LEU A 146 19.85 -2.16 5.30
CA LEU A 146 19.74 -1.35 4.09
C LEU A 146 19.23 0.06 4.38
N TYR A 147 18.30 0.19 5.32
CA TYR A 147 17.67 1.46 5.61
C TYR A 147 17.03 1.52 7.00
N LYS A 148 16.92 2.74 7.54
CA LYS A 148 16.17 3.02 8.77
C LYS A 148 15.34 4.29 8.64
N THR A 149 14.20 4.29 9.30
CA THR A 149 13.41 5.49 9.57
C THR A 149 13.04 5.48 11.04
N CYS A 150 13.39 6.54 11.78
CA CYS A 150 12.92 6.73 13.15
C CYS A 150 12.11 8.03 13.22
N SER A 151 11.07 8.07 14.05
CA SER A 151 10.36 9.32 14.33
C SER A 151 11.29 10.33 15.01
N GLY A 152 11.23 11.59 14.59
CA GLY A 152 11.88 12.69 15.29
C GLY A 152 11.24 13.04 16.64
N LYS A 153 10.13 12.37 16.99
CA LYS A 153 9.48 12.51 18.30
C LYS A 153 9.90 11.34 19.19
N ASN A 154 10.25 11.68 20.43
CA ASN A 154 10.50 10.70 21.48
C ASN A 154 9.25 10.47 22.32
N ALA A 155 9.17 9.29 22.93
CA ALA A 155 8.09 9.00 23.87
C ALA A 155 8.18 9.94 25.08
N GLN A 156 7.02 10.38 25.57
CA GLN A 156 6.93 11.17 26.79
C GLN A 156 6.53 10.27 27.96
N GLY A 157 7.25 10.37 29.08
CA GLY A 157 7.02 9.56 30.27
C GLY A 157 7.90 8.31 30.34
N SER A 158 7.90 7.67 31.50
CA SER A 158 8.66 6.45 31.78
C SER A 158 7.93 5.18 31.31
N GLY A 159 8.69 4.15 30.94
CA GLY A 159 8.16 2.81 30.66
C GLY A 159 7.76 2.56 29.20
N PHE A 160 8.03 3.50 28.29
CA PHE A 160 7.84 3.25 26.87
C PHE A 160 8.76 2.14 26.36
N GLU A 161 10.03 2.20 26.74
CA GLU A 161 11.08 1.25 26.33
C GLU A 161 10.72 -0.17 26.79
N GLU A 162 10.28 -0.33 28.03
CA GLU A 162 9.83 -1.62 28.57
C GLU A 162 8.65 -2.19 27.77
N LYS A 163 7.64 -1.37 27.46
CA LYS A 163 6.49 -1.79 26.65
C LYS A 163 6.91 -2.18 25.24
N ARG A 164 7.83 -1.43 24.64
CA ARG A 164 8.35 -1.70 23.30
C ARG A 164 9.15 -2.99 23.28
N ASP A 165 10.05 -3.19 24.23
CA ASP A 165 10.90 -4.37 24.29
C ASP A 165 10.06 -5.62 24.59
N THR A 166 8.99 -5.49 25.38
CA THR A 166 8.01 -6.57 25.59
C THR A 166 7.22 -6.89 24.31
N ALA A 167 6.82 -5.86 23.55
CA ALA A 167 6.20 -6.05 22.23
C ALA A 167 7.14 -6.76 21.25
N PHE A 168 8.42 -6.39 21.23
CA PHE A 168 9.42 -7.03 20.38
C PHE A 168 9.69 -8.48 20.80
N SER A 169 9.82 -8.78 22.09
CA SER A 169 9.93 -10.17 22.56
C SER A 169 8.71 -11.01 22.13
N SER A 170 7.51 -10.42 22.19
CA SER A 170 6.28 -11.07 21.70
C SER A 170 6.31 -11.30 20.18
N LEU A 171 6.86 -10.35 19.42
CA LEU A 171 7.05 -10.47 17.97
C LEU A 171 8.03 -11.60 17.63
N GLU A 172 9.22 -11.61 18.23
CA GLU A 172 10.26 -12.61 17.99
C GLU A 172 9.76 -14.04 18.24
N ASN A 173 9.01 -14.24 19.32
CA ASN A 173 8.39 -15.53 19.63
C ASN A 173 7.29 -15.89 18.62
N GLY A 174 6.48 -14.90 18.22
CA GLY A 174 5.41 -15.08 17.25
C GLY A 174 5.90 -15.42 15.83
N MET A 175 7.10 -14.98 15.45
CA MET A 175 7.69 -15.27 14.13
C MET A 175 7.83 -16.76 13.85
N ALA A 176 8.03 -17.60 14.88
CA ALA A 176 8.10 -19.06 14.71
C ALA A 176 6.79 -19.68 14.20
N SER A 177 5.67 -18.99 14.36
CA SER A 177 4.34 -19.39 13.87
C SER A 177 3.81 -18.44 12.78
N ALA A 178 4.68 -17.60 12.20
CA ALA A 178 4.27 -16.65 11.18
C ALA A 178 3.87 -17.35 9.88
N THR A 179 2.68 -17.03 9.39
CA THR A 179 2.27 -17.45 8.04
C THR A 179 2.99 -16.59 7.01
N ASN A 180 3.66 -17.22 6.05
CA ASN A 180 4.41 -16.55 4.98
C ASN A 180 5.41 -15.50 5.50
N GLY A 181 6.02 -15.75 6.67
CA GLY A 181 7.04 -14.88 7.25
C GLY A 181 6.52 -13.52 7.69
N PHE A 182 5.21 -13.31 7.88
CA PHE A 182 4.63 -12.06 8.38
C PHE A 182 3.95 -12.25 9.73
N TYR A 183 4.28 -11.40 10.70
CA TYR A 183 3.65 -11.40 12.01
C TYR A 183 3.44 -9.99 12.54
N THR A 184 2.36 -9.83 13.31
CA THR A 184 2.00 -8.55 13.93
C THR A 184 1.49 -8.83 15.33
N THR A 185 1.88 -8.00 16.28
CA THR A 185 1.39 -8.08 17.65
C THR A 185 1.40 -6.69 18.29
N SER A 186 0.81 -6.59 19.47
CA SER A 186 0.81 -5.37 20.26
C SER A 186 1.00 -5.71 21.73
N TYR A 187 1.74 -4.87 22.43
CA TYR A 187 1.79 -4.87 23.88
C TYR A 187 1.38 -3.49 24.38
N GLU A 188 0.25 -3.43 25.10
CA GLU A 188 -0.39 -2.20 25.56
C GLU A 188 -0.55 -1.13 24.46
N SER A 189 0.32 -0.13 24.45
CA SER A 189 0.33 1.04 23.57
C SER A 189 1.32 0.91 22.41
N VAL A 190 2.04 -0.21 22.29
CA VAL A 190 3.02 -0.44 21.21
C VAL A 190 2.50 -1.51 20.27
N TYR A 191 2.41 -1.18 18.99
CA TYR A 191 2.16 -2.12 17.90
C TYR A 191 3.47 -2.41 17.17
N VAL A 192 3.70 -3.67 16.80
CA VAL A 192 4.90 -4.10 16.08
C VAL A 192 4.56 -5.02 14.92
N VAL A 193 5.37 -4.91 13.87
CA VAL A 193 5.31 -5.75 12.67
C VAL A 193 6.69 -6.34 12.44
N GLY A 194 6.73 -7.61 12.08
CA GLY A 194 7.92 -8.27 11.55
C GLY A 194 7.57 -8.98 10.26
N GLN A 195 8.46 -8.89 9.26
CA GLN A 195 8.26 -9.57 8.00
C GLN A 195 9.58 -10.01 7.38
N CYS A 196 9.61 -11.22 6.83
CA CYS A 196 10.71 -11.76 6.03
C CYS A 196 10.35 -11.78 4.53
N GLU A 197 11.37 -11.84 3.68
CA GLU A 197 11.22 -12.20 2.27
C GLU A 197 10.68 -13.63 2.16
N GLY A 198 9.75 -13.87 1.24
CA GLY A 198 8.95 -15.09 1.20
C GLY A 198 9.68 -16.39 0.87
N ASP A 199 10.94 -16.34 0.44
CA ASP A 199 11.80 -17.52 0.23
C ASP A 199 12.78 -17.79 1.39
N VAL A 200 12.72 -17.01 2.47
CA VAL A 200 13.53 -17.21 3.67
C VAL A 200 12.93 -18.33 4.51
N GLY A 201 13.77 -19.29 4.90
CA GLY A 201 13.35 -20.39 5.79
C GLY A 201 12.90 -19.89 7.16
N SER A 202 12.02 -20.64 7.83
CA SER A 202 11.41 -20.21 9.10
C SER A 202 12.44 -19.89 10.19
N SER A 203 13.50 -20.70 10.33
CA SER A 203 14.59 -20.43 11.29
C SER A 203 15.31 -19.12 11.01
N ASP A 204 15.71 -18.93 9.76
CA ASP A 204 16.49 -17.79 9.30
C ASP A 204 15.64 -16.51 9.35
N CYS A 205 14.33 -16.65 9.16
CA CYS A 205 13.37 -15.57 9.32
C CYS A 205 13.30 -15.09 10.79
N VAL A 206 13.22 -16.02 11.75
CA VAL A 206 13.26 -15.66 13.18
C VAL A 206 14.58 -14.96 13.52
N GLU A 207 15.71 -15.46 13.02
CA GLU A 207 17.02 -14.84 13.27
C GLU A 207 17.15 -13.46 12.63
N CYS A 208 16.66 -13.29 11.40
CA CYS A 208 16.66 -12.00 10.72
C CYS A 208 15.84 -10.96 11.51
N VAL A 209 14.63 -11.34 11.96
CA VAL A 209 13.77 -10.43 12.75
C VAL A 209 14.42 -10.08 14.09
N LYS A 210 15.07 -11.03 14.78
CA LYS A 210 15.85 -10.75 16.00
C LYS A 210 16.96 -9.75 15.76
N SER A 211 17.72 -9.92 14.67
CA SER A 211 18.77 -8.96 14.27
C SER A 211 18.19 -7.57 13.98
N ALA A 212 17.03 -7.51 13.32
CA ALA A 212 16.33 -6.25 13.05
C ALA A 212 15.80 -5.59 14.32
N VAL A 213 15.31 -6.35 15.30
CA VAL A 213 14.90 -5.85 16.63
C VAL A 213 16.08 -5.24 17.37
N GLN A 214 17.21 -5.95 17.47
CA GLN A 214 18.42 -5.45 18.12
C GLN A 214 18.89 -4.13 17.51
N LYS A 215 18.91 -4.07 16.17
CA LYS A 215 19.21 -2.83 15.44
C LYS A 215 18.18 -1.73 15.71
N THR A 216 16.90 -2.07 15.83
CA THR A 216 15.84 -1.09 16.16
C THR A 216 16.05 -0.47 17.53
N GLN A 217 16.46 -1.26 18.52
CA GLN A 217 16.74 -0.77 19.88
C GLN A 217 17.93 0.20 19.91
N VAL A 218 18.97 -0.06 19.11
CA VAL A 218 20.14 0.83 19.00
C VAL A 218 19.83 2.09 18.20
N GLU A 219 19.16 1.94 17.05
CA GLU A 219 19.01 3.04 16.08
C GLU A 219 17.80 3.94 16.35
N CYS A 220 16.71 3.40 16.92
CA CYS A 220 15.46 4.10 17.18
C CYS A 220 15.01 3.99 18.65
N GLY A 221 15.97 3.84 19.58
CA GLY A 221 15.74 3.52 20.99
C GLY A 221 14.78 4.44 21.76
N SER A 222 14.73 5.73 21.47
CA SER A 222 13.83 6.68 22.14
C SER A 222 12.63 7.11 21.30
N SER A 223 12.63 6.77 20.01
CA SER A 223 11.63 7.24 19.05
C SER A 223 10.27 6.57 19.28
N VAL A 224 9.18 7.31 19.09
CA VAL A 224 7.80 6.77 19.22
C VAL A 224 7.39 5.82 18.09
N SER A 225 8.12 5.83 16.98
CA SER A 225 7.93 4.89 15.89
C SER A 225 9.23 4.72 15.13
N GLY A 226 9.36 3.59 14.45
CA GLY A 226 10.52 3.32 13.62
C GLY A 226 10.33 2.12 12.71
N GLN A 227 11.14 2.07 11.67
CA GLN A 227 11.22 0.98 10.71
C GLN A 227 12.69 0.69 10.43
N ILE A 228 13.11 -0.56 10.59
CA ILE A 228 14.45 -1.05 10.23
C ILE A 228 14.29 -2.09 9.13
N PHE A 229 14.94 -1.84 8.01
CA PHE A 229 14.95 -2.73 6.85
C PHE A 229 16.32 -3.39 6.73
N LEU A 230 16.35 -4.70 6.92
CA LEU A 230 17.48 -5.53 6.52
C LEU A 230 17.24 -6.03 5.09
N HIS A 231 18.24 -6.68 4.51
CA HIS A 231 18.13 -7.17 3.14
C HIS A 231 16.98 -8.18 2.97
N LYS A 232 16.82 -9.11 3.93
CA LYS A 232 15.82 -10.20 3.88
C LYS A 232 14.65 -10.07 4.85
N CYS A 233 14.60 -9.06 5.70
CA CYS A 233 13.46 -8.82 6.59
C CYS A 233 13.36 -7.36 7.01
N PHE A 234 12.24 -6.97 7.60
CA PHE A 234 12.09 -5.68 8.27
C PHE A 234 11.30 -5.82 9.57
N VAL A 235 11.51 -4.86 10.46
CA VAL A 235 10.71 -4.65 11.66
C VAL A 235 10.20 -3.22 11.68
N SER A 236 8.94 -3.03 12.06
CA SER A 236 8.39 -1.72 12.36
C SER A 236 7.70 -1.70 13.71
N PHE A 237 7.68 -0.54 14.35
CA PHE A 237 6.91 -0.30 15.56
C PHE A 237 6.26 1.07 15.55
N SER A 238 5.16 1.20 16.27
CA SER A 238 4.46 2.48 16.47
C SER A 238 3.82 2.53 17.85
N TYR A 239 4.03 3.65 18.53
CA TYR A 239 3.47 3.95 19.83
C TYR A 239 2.19 4.77 19.71
N TYR A 240 1.16 4.32 20.41
CA TYR A 240 -0.16 4.93 20.47
C TYR A 240 -0.45 5.31 21.92
N PRO A 241 -0.32 6.59 22.30
CA PRO A 241 -0.55 7.04 23.68
C PRO A 241 -1.90 6.62 24.26
N ASN A 242 -2.91 6.45 23.41
CA ASN A 242 -4.27 6.06 23.77
C ASN A 242 -4.53 4.54 23.68
N GLY A 243 -3.48 3.72 23.60
CA GLY A 243 -3.56 2.27 23.42
C GLY A 243 -3.39 1.84 21.97
N ALA A 244 -2.73 0.70 21.74
CA ALA A 244 -2.53 0.15 20.42
C ALA A 244 -3.87 -0.37 19.85
N PRO A 245 -4.05 -0.35 18.52
CA PRO A 245 -5.21 -0.95 17.89
C PRO A 245 -5.30 -2.43 18.25
N LYS A 246 -6.40 -2.83 18.90
CA LYS A 246 -6.69 -4.24 19.10
C LYS A 246 -7.21 -4.79 17.76
N LYS A 247 -6.67 -5.93 17.29
CA LYS A 247 -7.28 -6.70 16.20
C LYS A 247 -8.67 -7.15 16.67
N SER A 248 -9.70 -6.35 16.39
CA SER A 248 -11.07 -6.84 16.34
C SER A 248 -11.18 -7.75 15.11
N SER A 249 -11.70 -8.95 15.29
CA SER A 249 -11.93 -9.98 14.26
C SER A 249 -12.97 -9.59 13.21
N SER A 250 -13.07 -8.30 12.88
CA SER A 250 -14.02 -7.73 11.95
C SER A 250 -13.25 -6.80 11.04
N SER A 251 -13.18 -7.18 9.77
CA SER A 251 -12.74 -6.38 8.64
C SER A 251 -13.24 -4.94 8.75
N SER A 252 -12.41 -4.05 9.27
CA SER A 252 -12.58 -2.62 9.16
C SER A 252 -11.20 -2.00 9.02
N TYR A 253 -11.01 -1.41 7.84
CA TYR A 253 -9.84 -0.70 7.35
C TYR A 253 -9.25 0.26 8.40
N TRP A 254 -7.93 0.40 8.42
CA TRP A 254 -7.27 1.50 9.11
C TRP A 254 -6.36 2.32 8.20
N SER A 255 -6.54 3.65 8.28
CA SER A 255 -5.63 4.68 7.78
C SER A 255 -4.98 5.38 8.99
N PRO A 256 -3.66 5.58 9.02
CA PRO A 256 -3.01 6.43 10.01
C PRO A 256 -3.21 7.91 9.65
N SER A 257 -3.77 8.70 10.57
CA SER A 257 -3.94 10.15 10.35
C SER A 257 -2.67 10.94 10.72
N PRO A 258 -2.25 11.93 9.92
CA PRO A 258 -1.34 12.97 10.38
C PRO A 258 -2.13 14.00 11.20
N SER A 259 -1.61 14.34 12.38
CA SER A 259 -2.16 15.36 13.26
C SER A 259 -1.90 16.77 12.73
N SER A 260 -2.93 17.44 12.22
CA SER A 260 -3.09 18.91 12.32
C SER A 260 -4.44 19.37 11.75
N GLY A 261 -5.29 19.95 12.62
CA GLY A 261 -6.18 21.08 12.33
C GLY A 261 -7.32 20.92 11.29
N THR A 262 -8.54 21.21 11.75
CA THR A 262 -9.79 21.44 10.97
C THR A 262 -10.35 20.22 10.21
N GLY A 263 -11.22 19.49 10.91
CA GLY A 263 -11.93 18.34 10.38
C GLY A 263 -12.98 18.69 9.33
N GLN A 264 -12.99 17.91 8.26
CA GLN A 264 -14.20 17.60 7.51
C GLN A 264 -14.39 16.09 7.50
N ASN A 265 -15.56 15.67 7.99
CA ASN A 265 -15.91 14.29 8.24
C ASN A 265 -16.30 13.63 6.91
N THR A 266 -15.39 12.86 6.30
CA THR A 266 -15.61 12.13 5.04
C THR A 266 -16.88 11.25 5.08
N GLY A 267 -17.20 10.67 6.23
CA GLY A 267 -18.44 9.90 6.42
C GLY A 267 -19.72 10.75 6.35
N LYS A 268 -19.67 12.02 6.76
CA LYS A 268 -20.80 12.95 6.60
C LYS A 268 -20.95 13.38 5.15
N THR A 269 -19.84 13.57 4.42
CA THR A 269 -19.88 13.94 2.99
C THR A 269 -20.50 12.82 2.14
N VAL A 270 -20.14 11.55 2.38
CA VAL A 270 -20.73 10.40 1.65
C VAL A 270 -22.23 10.24 1.96
N ALA A 271 -22.63 10.40 3.23
CA ALA A 271 -24.04 10.35 3.62
C ALA A 271 -24.87 11.48 3.00
N ILE A 272 -24.30 12.69 2.88
CA ILE A 272 -24.95 13.84 2.22
C ILE A 272 -25.09 13.59 0.71
N ILE A 273 -24.09 12.99 0.06
CA ILE A 273 -24.13 12.71 -1.39
C ILE A 273 -25.15 11.61 -1.71
N LEU A 274 -25.15 10.50 -0.95
CA LEU A 274 -26.11 9.41 -1.16
C LEU A 274 -27.55 9.85 -0.80
N GLY A 275 -27.72 10.61 0.28
CA GLY A 275 -29.01 11.19 0.66
C GLY A 275 -29.51 12.21 -0.36
N GLY A 276 -28.62 13.04 -0.91
CA GLY A 276 -28.94 14.01 -1.95
C GLY A 276 -29.40 13.35 -3.25
N ALA A 277 -28.69 12.30 -3.71
CA ALA A 277 -29.07 11.57 -4.92
C ALA A 277 -30.43 10.87 -4.79
N ALA A 278 -30.70 10.23 -3.64
CA ALA A 278 -31.99 9.62 -3.35
C ALA A 278 -33.13 10.65 -3.25
N GLY A 279 -32.87 11.79 -2.59
CA GLY A 279 -33.84 12.88 -2.44
C GLY A 279 -34.22 13.53 -3.77
N VAL A 280 -33.25 13.75 -4.66
CA VAL A 280 -33.51 14.26 -6.02
C VAL A 280 -34.30 13.24 -6.84
N GLY A 281 -33.96 11.95 -6.75
CA GLY A 281 -34.73 10.88 -7.40
C GLY A 281 -36.20 10.84 -6.94
N PHE A 282 -36.43 10.94 -5.63
CA PHE A 282 -37.78 10.98 -5.06
C PHE A 282 -38.58 12.21 -5.51
N LEU A 283 -37.96 13.40 -5.51
CA LEU A 283 -38.58 14.63 -5.99
C LEU A 283 -38.99 14.55 -7.47
N VAL A 284 -38.13 13.96 -8.32
CA VAL A 284 -38.46 13.76 -9.75
C VAL A 284 -39.66 12.83 -9.90
N ILE A 285 -39.72 11.73 -9.13
CA ILE A 285 -40.87 10.81 -9.14
C ILE A 285 -42.15 11.53 -8.70
N CYS A 286 -42.11 12.30 -7.60
CA CYS A 286 -43.27 13.07 -7.12
C CYS A 286 -43.76 14.08 -8.17
N LEU A 287 -42.85 14.79 -8.86
CA LEU A 287 -43.21 15.74 -9.91
C LEU A 287 -43.83 15.05 -11.14
N LEU A 288 -43.38 13.83 -11.48
CA LEU A 288 -43.98 13.04 -12.55
C LEU A 288 -45.41 12.58 -12.19
N PHE A 289 -45.63 12.16 -10.95
CA PHE A 289 -46.98 11.84 -10.46
C PHE A 289 -47.91 13.05 -10.44
N ALA A 290 -47.45 14.21 -9.93
CA ALA A 290 -48.24 15.45 -9.93
C ALA A 290 -48.61 15.92 -11.35
N ARG A 291 -47.71 15.73 -12.33
CA ARG A 291 -48.00 16.03 -13.75
C ARG A 291 -49.01 15.06 -14.39
N ASN A 292 -49.10 13.83 -13.90
CA ASN A 292 -50.11 12.87 -14.35
C ASN A 292 -51.49 13.14 -13.71
N LEU A 293 -51.53 13.65 -12.47
CA LEU A 293 -52.78 14.03 -11.81
C LEU A 293 -53.38 15.32 -12.39
N THR A 294 -52.55 16.31 -12.71
CA THR A 294 -53.00 17.57 -13.35
C THR A 294 -53.53 17.34 -14.76
N LYS A 295 -52.91 16.42 -15.53
CA LYS A 295 -53.46 16.00 -16.84
C LYS A 295 -54.84 15.36 -16.76
N LYS A 296 -55.23 14.80 -15.61
CA LYS A 296 -56.52 14.11 -15.44
C LYS A 296 -57.66 15.07 -15.08
N HIS A 297 -57.33 16.32 -14.72
CA HIS A 297 -58.29 17.35 -14.30
C HIS A 297 -58.64 18.32 -15.45
N ASP A 298 -57.97 18.20 -16.60
CA ASP A 298 -58.20 19.02 -17.80
C ASP A 298 -59.18 18.36 -18.80
N ASP A 299 -59.75 17.19 -18.47
CA ASP A 299 -60.68 16.42 -19.31
C ASP A 299 -62.13 16.36 -18.76
N TYR A 300 -62.55 17.33 -17.92
CA TYR A 300 -63.95 17.51 -17.53
C TYR A 300 -64.42 18.95 -17.73
#